data_AF-A0A956TSY4-F1
#
_entry.id   AF-A0A956TSY4-F1
#
_cell.length_a   1.000
_cell.length_b   1.000
_cell.length_c   1.000
_cell.angle_alpha   90.00
_cell.angle_beta   90.00
_cell.angle_gamma   90.00
#
_symmetry.space_group_name_H-M   'P 1'
#
loop_
_entity.id
_entity.type
_entity.pdbx_description
1 polymer ?
#
loop_
_entity_poly.entity_id
_entity_poly.type
_entity_poly.pdbx_seq_one_letter_code
_entity_poly.pdbx_strand_id
1 'polypeptide(L)'
;MNQESPVINASSNADTVVKASVSHAVFLGALTNLFHWFQEAVAGYEATADMDQKLAELAEVIKADPDMPERLQLEWSAYTRTLQSAYQNFGRDVVHKLGFDEPAQVRNFALSVARGAFEQTRLRSRNLLIDRIEGALAAR
;
A
#
# COMPACT_ATOMS: atom_id res chain seq x y z
N MET A 1 -6.04 -50.78 19.75
CA MET A 1 -6.09 -49.84 18.63
C MET A 1 -5.87 -48.46 19.22
N ASN A 2 -4.67 -47.89 19.03
CA ASN A 2 -4.34 -46.56 19.54
C ASN A 2 -4.93 -45.53 18.57
N GLN A 3 -5.77 -44.64 19.08
CA GLN A 3 -6.21 -43.46 18.34
C GLN A 3 -5.04 -42.48 18.31
N GLU A 4 -4.48 -42.25 17.13
CA GLU A 4 -3.54 -41.17 16.90
C GLU A 4 -4.31 -39.84 16.95
N SER A 5 -3.95 -38.99 17.91
CA SER A 5 -4.48 -37.63 18.03
C SER A 5 -4.05 -36.77 16.84
N PRO A 6 -4.92 -35.89 16.30
CA PRO A 6 -4.56 -35.01 15.19
C PRO A 6 -3.76 -33.81 15.69
N VAL A 7 -2.43 -33.96 15.77
CA VAL A 7 -1.50 -32.87 16.16
C VAL A 7 -1.29 -31.85 15.03
N ILE A 8 -1.92 -32.03 13.86
CA ILE A 8 -1.58 -31.30 12.63
C ILE A 8 -2.26 -29.90 12.52
N ASN A 9 -3.26 -29.55 13.34
CA ASN A 9 -4.09 -28.36 13.08
C ASN A 9 -3.61 -27.03 13.73
N ALA A 10 -2.80 -27.07 14.80
CA ALA A 10 -2.39 -25.84 15.50
C ALA A 10 -1.15 -25.16 14.88
N SER A 11 -0.23 -25.96 14.33
CA SER A 11 1.01 -25.47 13.72
C SER A 11 0.77 -24.78 12.37
N SER A 12 -0.20 -25.26 11.58
CA SER A 12 -0.56 -24.69 10.27
C SER A 12 -1.22 -23.31 10.39
N ASN A 13 -2.05 -23.12 11.41
CA ASN A 13 -2.71 -21.84 11.69
C ASN A 13 -1.71 -20.78 12.18
N ALA A 14 -0.72 -21.18 12.99
CA ALA A 14 0.34 -20.28 13.43
C ALA A 14 1.23 -19.83 12.25
N ASP A 15 1.61 -20.76 11.36
CA ASP A 15 2.39 -20.45 10.15
C ASP A 15 1.64 -19.48 9.21
N THR A 16 0.33 -19.68 9.05
CA THR A 16 -0.52 -18.79 8.24
C THR A 16 -0.56 -17.36 8.77
N VAL A 17 -0.64 -17.18 10.10
CA VAL A 17 -0.63 -15.85 10.73
C VAL A 17 0.75 -15.19 10.59
N VAL A 18 1.83 -15.95 10.74
CA VAL A 18 3.19 -15.44 10.57
C VAL A 18 3.39 -14.94 9.13
N LYS A 19 3.03 -15.74 8.13
CA LYS A 19 3.10 -15.33 6.71
C LYS A 19 2.28 -14.07 6.44
N ALA A 20 1.02 -14.04 6.88
CA ALA A 20 0.17 -12.86 6.72
C ALA A 20 0.74 -11.62 7.40
N SER A 21 1.41 -11.77 8.56
CA SER A 21 2.07 -10.67 9.27
C SER A 21 3.28 -10.15 8.51
N VAL A 22 4.09 -11.04 7.93
CA VAL A 22 5.23 -10.68 7.09
C VAL A 22 4.75 -9.94 5.85
N SER A 23 3.77 -10.47 5.11
CA SER A 23 3.22 -9.81 3.93
C SER A 23 2.59 -8.47 4.23
N HIS A 24 1.89 -8.34 5.36
CA HIS A 24 1.37 -7.06 5.82
C HIS A 24 2.50 -6.05 6.08
N ALA A 25 3.60 -6.47 6.69
CA ALA A 25 4.75 -5.60 6.95
C ALA A 25 5.44 -5.15 5.66
N VAL A 26 5.66 -6.08 4.71
CA VAL A 26 6.22 -5.77 3.38
C VAL A 26 5.32 -4.76 2.65
N PHE A 27 4.01 -5.04 2.61
CA PHE A 27 3.01 -4.15 2.03
C PHE A 27 3.02 -2.75 2.65
N LEU A 28 3.03 -2.66 3.98
CA LEU A 28 3.02 -1.37 4.68
C LEU A 28 4.30 -0.58 4.44
N GLY A 29 5.44 -1.26 4.34
CA GLY A 29 6.71 -0.65 3.96
C GLY A 29 6.66 -0.04 2.57
N ALA A 30 6.20 -0.80 1.56
CA ALA A 30 6.04 -0.30 0.20
C ALA A 30 5.05 0.87 0.12
N LEU A 31 3.92 0.76 0.82
CA LEU A 31 2.90 1.81 0.90
C LEU A 31 3.46 3.12 1.47
N THR A 32 4.18 3.03 2.59
CA THR A 32 4.78 4.20 3.26
C THR A 32 5.87 4.83 2.40
N ASN A 33 6.70 4.01 1.77
CA ASN A 33 7.77 4.49 0.89
C ASN A 33 7.22 5.22 -0.34
N LEU A 34 6.16 4.69 -0.96
CA LEU A 34 5.53 5.36 -2.10
C LEU A 34 4.88 6.68 -1.68
N PHE A 35 4.20 6.70 -0.54
CA PHE A 35 3.59 7.92 -0.03
C PHE A 35 4.64 9.00 0.26
N HIS A 36 5.73 8.63 0.94
CA HIS A 36 6.81 9.56 1.25
C HIS A 36 7.44 10.12 -0.03
N TRP A 37 7.78 9.25 -0.98
CA TRP A 37 8.29 9.68 -2.28
C TRP A 37 7.33 10.65 -2.96
N PHE A 38 6.02 10.37 -2.94
CA PHE A 38 5.02 11.25 -3.54
C PHE A 38 5.05 12.64 -2.87
N GLN A 39 5.17 12.69 -1.54
CA GLN A 39 5.27 13.96 -0.81
C GLN A 39 6.48 14.77 -1.24
N GLU A 40 7.64 14.13 -1.37
CA GLU A 40 8.88 14.77 -1.83
C GLU A 40 8.74 15.25 -3.28
N ALA A 41 8.20 14.41 -4.15
CA ALA A 41 8.03 14.70 -5.58
C ALA A 41 7.13 15.93 -5.81
N VAL A 42 6.05 16.10 -5.04
CA VAL A 42 5.17 17.27 -5.18
C VAL A 42 5.67 18.49 -4.37
N ALA A 43 6.56 18.30 -3.40
CA ALA A 43 7.15 19.40 -2.62
C ALA A 43 8.14 20.25 -3.44
N GLY A 44 8.80 19.64 -4.45
CA GLY A 44 9.72 20.31 -5.35
C GLY A 44 9.07 21.17 -6.44
N TYR A 45 7.73 21.16 -6.56
CA TYR A 45 6.94 21.90 -7.55
C TYR A 45 7.28 21.67 -9.03
N GLU A 46 8.08 20.66 -9.34
CA GLU A 46 8.25 20.17 -10.70
C GLU A 46 7.84 18.70 -10.71
N ALA A 47 6.84 18.36 -11.54
CA ALA A 47 6.53 16.96 -11.83
C ALA A 47 7.64 16.39 -12.75
N THR A 48 8.84 16.19 -12.20
CA THR A 48 10.05 15.80 -12.95
C THR A 48 10.48 14.37 -12.71
N ALA A 49 9.89 13.70 -11.72
CA ALA A 49 10.21 12.33 -11.38
C ALA A 49 9.27 11.36 -12.10
N ASP A 50 9.85 10.32 -12.69
CA ASP A 50 9.10 9.29 -13.41
C ASP A 50 8.32 8.43 -12.41
N MET A 51 7.06 8.81 -12.17
CA MET A 51 6.12 8.08 -11.31
C MET A 51 6.01 6.62 -11.74
N ASP A 52 6.08 6.32 -13.04
CA ASP A 52 5.97 4.95 -13.53
C ASP A 52 7.21 4.14 -13.13
N GLN A 53 8.40 4.75 -13.13
CA GLN A 53 9.61 4.13 -12.59
C GLN A 53 9.47 3.83 -11.09
N LYS A 54 8.95 4.76 -10.29
CA LYS A 54 8.79 4.54 -8.84
C LYS A 54 7.75 3.48 -8.53
N LEU A 55 6.66 3.47 -9.28
CA LEU A 55 5.63 2.43 -9.20
C LEU A 55 6.21 1.05 -9.54
N ALA A 56 7.04 0.96 -10.58
CA ALA A 56 7.70 -0.29 -10.96
C ALA A 56 8.64 -0.80 -9.85
N GLU A 57 9.49 0.06 -9.29
CA GLU A 57 10.42 -0.29 -8.20
C GLU A 57 9.69 -0.92 -7.01
N LEU A 58 8.61 -0.29 -6.56
CA LEU A 58 7.87 -0.75 -5.39
C LEU A 58 6.91 -1.91 -5.71
N ALA A 59 6.45 -2.04 -6.95
CA ALA A 59 5.70 -3.21 -7.38
C ALA A 59 6.55 -4.48 -7.31
N GLU A 60 7.86 -4.41 -7.60
CA GLU A 60 8.76 -5.55 -7.45
C GLU A 60 8.90 -5.99 -5.98
N VAL A 61 8.88 -5.06 -5.02
CA VAL A 61 8.86 -5.40 -3.59
C VAL A 61 7.63 -6.21 -3.21
N ILE A 62 6.46 -5.84 -3.75
CA ILE A 62 5.20 -6.57 -3.51
C ILE A 62 5.21 -7.94 -4.20
N LYS A 63 5.73 -8.04 -5.43
CA LYS A 63 5.82 -9.30 -6.19
C LYS A 63 6.85 -10.27 -5.63
N ALA A 64 7.89 -9.76 -4.97
CA ALA A 64 8.94 -10.57 -4.37
C ALA A 64 8.45 -11.39 -3.17
N ASP A 65 7.31 -11.04 -2.57
CA ASP A 65 6.68 -11.82 -1.52
C ASP A 65 5.76 -12.91 -2.12
N PRO A 66 6.16 -14.20 -2.09
CA PRO A 66 5.38 -15.29 -2.66
C PRO A 66 4.09 -15.60 -1.88
N ASP A 67 3.99 -15.16 -0.62
CA ASP A 67 2.84 -15.41 0.26
C ASP A 67 1.87 -14.22 0.28
N MET A 68 2.13 -13.17 -0.53
CA MET A 68 1.35 -11.94 -0.57
C MET A 68 -0.14 -12.22 -0.85
N PRO A 69 -1.05 -11.95 0.10
CA PRO A 69 -2.48 -12.16 -0.10
C PRO A 69 -3.02 -11.36 -1.28
N GLU A 70 -3.83 -11.98 -2.14
CA GLU A 70 -4.46 -11.33 -3.31
C GLU A 70 -5.15 -10.02 -2.94
N ARG A 71 -5.84 -9.98 -1.79
CA ARG A 71 -6.49 -8.76 -1.30
C ARG A 71 -5.51 -7.61 -1.09
N LEU A 72 -4.29 -7.86 -0.59
CA LEU A 72 -3.26 -6.81 -0.50
C LEU A 72 -2.76 -6.37 -1.87
N GLN A 73 -2.64 -7.29 -2.83
CA GLN A 73 -2.26 -6.94 -4.21
C GLN A 73 -3.32 -6.04 -4.88
N LEU A 74 -4.61 -6.30 -4.62
CA LEU A 74 -5.72 -5.47 -5.10
C LEU A 74 -5.70 -4.08 -4.45
N GLU A 75 -5.47 -4.01 -3.14
CA GLU A 75 -5.33 -2.73 -2.43
C GLU A 75 -4.11 -1.93 -2.94
N TRP A 76 -2.98 -2.60 -3.20
CA TRP A 76 -1.81 -1.98 -3.85
C TRP A 76 -2.17 -1.40 -5.22
N SER A 77 -2.87 -2.17 -6.05
CA SER A 77 -3.29 -1.75 -7.40
C SER A 77 -4.30 -0.59 -7.37
N ALA A 78 -5.17 -0.54 -6.37
CA ALA A 78 -6.10 0.58 -6.18
C ALA A 78 -5.37 1.85 -5.71
N TYR A 79 -4.46 1.71 -4.75
CA TYR A 79 -3.65 2.79 -4.21
C TYR A 79 -2.77 3.44 -5.28
N THR A 80 -2.01 2.64 -6.03
CA THR A 80 -1.10 3.10 -7.08
C THR A 80 -1.81 3.86 -8.20
N ARG A 81 -2.98 3.37 -8.66
CA ARG A 81 -3.81 4.10 -9.63
C ARG A 81 -4.28 5.46 -9.12
N THR A 82 -4.67 5.53 -7.84
CA THR A 82 -5.12 6.78 -7.23
C THR A 82 -3.97 7.79 -7.16
N LEU A 83 -2.79 7.35 -6.75
CA LEU A 83 -1.59 8.20 -6.71
C LEU A 83 -1.13 8.64 -8.09
N GLN A 84 -1.14 7.74 -9.08
CA GLN A 84 -0.75 8.07 -10.45
C GLN A 84 -1.67 9.16 -11.02
N SER A 85 -2.99 9.03 -10.83
CA SER A 85 -3.97 10.04 -11.22
C SER A 85 -3.75 11.37 -10.49
N ALA A 86 -3.47 11.33 -9.18
CA ALA A 86 -3.16 12.53 -8.41
C ALA A 86 -1.89 13.24 -8.92
N TYR A 87 -0.84 12.48 -9.26
CA TYR A 87 0.42 13.00 -9.77
C TYR A 87 0.27 13.62 -11.18
N GLN A 88 -0.46 12.95 -12.07
CA GLN A 88 -0.71 13.45 -13.42
C GLN A 88 -1.53 14.74 -13.43
N ASN A 89 -2.59 14.80 -12.60
CA ASN A 89 -3.39 16.01 -12.44
C ASN A 89 -2.56 17.14 -11.82
N PHE A 90 -1.75 16.85 -10.81
CA PHE A 90 -0.80 17.80 -10.24
C PHE A 90 0.14 18.39 -11.29
N GLY A 91 0.82 17.54 -12.07
CA GLY A 91 1.75 17.98 -13.11
C GLY A 91 1.07 18.84 -14.18
N ARG A 92 -0.11 18.43 -14.65
CA ARG A 92 -0.90 19.23 -15.60
C ARG A 92 -1.24 20.60 -15.02
N ASP A 93 -1.77 20.64 -13.80
CA ASP A 93 -2.28 21.87 -13.19
C ASP A 93 -1.13 22.83 -12.84
N VAL A 94 0.04 22.32 -12.45
CA VAL A 94 1.26 23.13 -12.27
C VAL A 94 1.74 23.76 -13.58
N VAL A 95 1.74 23.00 -14.69
CA VAL A 95 2.20 23.49 -16.01
C VAL A 95 1.28 24.57 -16.60
N HIS A 96 -0.03 24.49 -16.36
CA HIS A 96 -1.02 25.35 -17.01
C HIS A 96 -1.33 26.65 -16.25
N LYS A 97 -0.88 26.80 -15.00
CA LYS A 97 -1.31 27.88 -14.10
C LYS A 97 -0.31 29.03 -14.02
N LEU A 98 -0.58 30.08 -14.79
CA LEU A 98 0.13 31.38 -14.74
C LEU A 98 -0.46 32.26 -13.62
N GLY A 99 0.10 32.17 -12.41
CA GLY A 99 -0.25 33.04 -11.30
C GLY A 99 0.46 32.67 -9.99
N PHE A 100 1.05 33.66 -9.32
CA PHE A 100 2.04 33.49 -8.24
C PHE A 100 1.59 32.79 -6.93
N ASP A 101 0.33 32.33 -6.81
CA ASP A 101 -0.21 31.69 -5.60
C ASP A 101 -0.88 30.32 -5.83
N GLU A 102 -0.90 29.81 -7.06
CA GLU A 102 -1.58 28.55 -7.39
C GLU A 102 -0.80 27.25 -7.07
N PRO A 103 0.54 27.18 -7.16
CA PRO A 103 1.27 25.92 -7.00
C PRO A 103 1.10 25.27 -5.62
N ALA A 104 1.00 26.07 -4.55
CA ALA A 104 0.81 25.57 -3.20
C ALA A 104 -0.57 24.92 -3.01
N GLN A 105 -1.62 25.46 -3.63
CA GLN A 105 -2.97 24.92 -3.56
C GLN A 105 -3.08 23.61 -4.33
N VAL A 106 -2.51 23.56 -5.54
CA VAL A 106 -2.46 22.36 -6.40
C VAL A 106 -1.70 21.23 -5.69
N ARG A 107 -0.55 21.55 -5.08
CA ARG A 107 0.20 20.60 -4.25
C ARG A 107 -0.63 20.12 -3.05
N ASN A 108 -1.24 21.01 -2.29
CA ASN A 108 -2.00 20.65 -1.10
C ASN A 108 -3.19 19.76 -1.45
N PHE A 109 -3.84 19.99 -2.59
CA PHE A 109 -4.90 19.13 -3.10
C PHE A 109 -4.37 17.73 -3.43
N ALA A 110 -3.27 17.63 -4.20
CA ALA A 110 -2.65 16.36 -4.54
C ALA A 110 -2.22 15.57 -3.28
N LEU A 111 -1.63 16.24 -2.29
CA LEU A 111 -1.26 15.66 -1.00
C LEU A 111 -2.48 15.17 -0.21
N SER A 112 -3.59 15.89 -0.26
CA SER A 112 -4.83 15.50 0.43
C SER A 112 -5.41 14.21 -0.15
N VAL A 113 -5.48 14.12 -1.49
CA VAL A 113 -5.91 12.90 -2.20
C VAL A 113 -5.01 11.72 -1.86
N ALA A 114 -3.69 11.91 -1.98
CA ALA A 114 -2.71 10.85 -1.68
C ALA A 114 -2.78 10.38 -0.22
N ARG A 115 -2.95 11.31 0.73
CA ARG A 115 -3.10 10.99 2.16
C ARG A 115 -4.37 10.20 2.44
N GLY A 116 -5.49 10.60 1.84
CA GLY A 116 -6.76 9.88 1.96
C GLY A 116 -6.63 8.43 1.47
N ALA A 117 -6.02 8.24 0.30
CA ALA A 117 -5.76 6.91 -0.25
C ALA A 117 -4.82 6.09 0.63
N PHE A 118 -3.75 6.70 1.16
CA PHE A 118 -2.80 6.06 2.05
C PHE A 118 -3.47 5.52 3.32
N GLU A 119 -4.23 6.36 4.02
CA GLU A 119 -4.89 5.96 5.26
C GLU A 119 -5.94 4.88 5.05
N GLN A 120 -6.74 4.98 3.98
CA GLN A 120 -7.73 3.95 3.65
C GLN A 120 -7.07 2.60 3.35
N THR A 121 -6.01 2.62 2.55
CA THR A 121 -5.27 1.42 2.16
C THR A 121 -4.61 0.76 3.37
N ARG A 122 -3.98 1.56 4.23
CA ARG A 122 -3.36 1.12 5.50
C ARG A 122 -4.39 0.51 6.46
N LEU A 123 -5.58 1.11 6.58
CA LEU A 123 -6.63 0.58 7.43
C LEU A 123 -7.16 -0.77 6.90
N ARG A 124 -7.35 -0.89 5.59
CA ARG A 124 -7.83 -2.13 4.98
C ARG A 124 -6.80 -3.26 5.09
N SER A 125 -5.51 -2.97 4.91
CA SER A 125 -4.45 -3.97 5.10
C SER A 125 -4.39 -4.45 6.55
N ARG A 126 -4.53 -3.52 7.51
CA ARG A 126 -4.59 -3.86 8.94
C ARG A 126 -5.77 -4.75 9.26
N ASN A 127 -6.97 -4.42 8.74
CA ASN A 127 -8.16 -5.22 8.99
C ASN A 127 -8.02 -6.64 8.43
N LEU A 128 -7.40 -6.80 7.25
CA LEU A 128 -7.10 -8.14 6.73
C LEU A 128 -6.19 -8.94 7.68
N LEU A 129 -5.17 -8.32 8.27
CA LEU A 129 -4.32 -9.01 9.23
C LEU A 129 -5.10 -9.43 10.49
N ILE A 130 -5.96 -8.56 10.99
CA ILE A 130 -6.84 -8.86 12.13
C ILE A 130 -7.76 -10.04 11.81
N ASP A 131 -8.44 -10.01 10.66
CA ASP A 131 -9.34 -11.09 10.21
C ASP A 131 -8.60 -12.45 10.18
N ARG A 132 -7.33 -12.45 9.74
CA ARG A 132 -6.49 -13.65 9.70
C ARG A 132 -6.11 -14.15 11.09
N ILE A 133 -5.78 -13.25 12.02
CA ILE A 133 -5.46 -13.60 13.41
C ILE A 133 -6.70 -14.17 14.10
N GLU A 134 -7.84 -13.49 13.98
CA GLU A 134 -9.10 -13.92 14.60
C GLU A 134 -9.56 -15.28 14.05
N GLY A 135 -9.47 -15.49 12.73
CA GLY A 135 -9.77 -16.77 12.12
C GLY A 135 -8.87 -17.91 12.62
N ALA A 136 -7.58 -17.65 12.82
CA ALA A 136 -6.64 -18.64 13.35
C ALA A 136 -6.88 -18.95 14.84
N LEU A 137 -7.39 -18.00 15.62
CA LEU A 137 -7.75 -18.19 17.02
C LEU A 137 -9.06 -18.96 17.18
N ALA A 138 -10.06 -18.67 16.34
CA ALA A 138 -11.36 -19.35 16.37
C ALA A 138 -11.29 -20.84 15.93
N ALA A 139 -10.23 -21.21 15.21
CA ALA A 139 -9.99 -22.59 14.76
C ALA A 139 -9.24 -23.47 15.79
N ARG A 140 -8.96 -22.96 16.99
CA ARG A 140 -8.36 -23.69 18.13
C ARG A 140 -9.44 -24.24 19.05
#